data_AF-A0A6J4I9C3-F1
#
_entry.id   AF-A0A6J4I9C3-F1
#
_cell.length_a   1.000
_cell.length_b   1.000
_cell.length_c   1.000
_cell.angle_alpha   90.00
_cell.angle_beta   90.00
_cell.angle_gamma   90.00
#
_symmetry.space_group_name_H-M   'P 1'
#
loop_
_entity.id
_entity.type
_entity.pdbx_description
1 polymer ?
#
loop_
_entity_poly.entity_id
_entity_poly.type
_entity_poly.pdbx_seq_one_letter_code
_entity_poly.pdbx_strand_id
1 'polypeptide(L)'
;MMKTLRGARVGTEVVTSIPLRRALAVVAFAAATAFGAKVAIPLPGTPVPFTLQPLFVLLAGAVLGSRLGARSQMLYLLAGIAGLPVFVAGGGAAYLLGPTGGYLMAYPLAAWLAGSGVRRGTGRLLGGLLAAL
;
A
#
# COMPACT_ATOMS: atom_id res chain seq x y z
N MET A 1 -33.01 -20.37 -30.35
CA MET A 1 -31.78 -19.60 -30.65
C MET A 1 -31.70 -18.41 -29.68
N MET A 2 -31.13 -18.57 -28.47
CA MET A 2 -31.02 -17.48 -27.46
C MET A 2 -30.10 -17.84 -26.26
N LYS A 3 -28.81 -18.16 -26.49
CA LYS A 3 -27.85 -18.47 -25.41
C LYS A 3 -26.65 -17.49 -25.28
N THR A 4 -26.55 -16.45 -26.09
CA THR A 4 -25.29 -15.71 -26.25
C THR A 4 -25.16 -14.42 -25.41
N LEU A 5 -26.18 -13.99 -24.66
CA LEU A 5 -26.16 -12.66 -23.99
C LEU A 5 -25.73 -12.65 -22.51
N ARG A 6 -25.43 -13.80 -21.89
CA ARG A 6 -24.99 -13.84 -20.47
C ARG A 6 -23.52 -13.46 -20.26
N GLY A 7 -22.64 -13.66 -21.24
CA GLY A 7 -21.20 -13.45 -21.07
C GLY A 7 -20.80 -11.99 -20.82
N ALA A 8 -21.47 -11.03 -21.46
CA ALA A 8 -21.16 -9.60 -21.33
C ALA A 8 -21.63 -8.99 -19.99
N ARG A 9 -22.71 -9.51 -19.39
CA ARG A 9 -23.21 -9.04 -18.08
C ARG A 9 -22.39 -9.57 -16.91
N VAL A 10 -21.88 -10.79 -17.01
CA VAL A 10 -21.05 -11.39 -15.95
C VAL A 10 -19.72 -10.64 -15.81
N GLY A 11 -19.10 -10.23 -16.92
CA GLY A 11 -17.85 -9.45 -16.88
C GLY A 11 -18.01 -8.09 -16.18
N THR A 12 -19.12 -7.38 -16.43
CA THR A 12 -19.40 -6.08 -15.79
C THR A 12 -19.87 -6.23 -14.34
N GLU A 13 -20.61 -7.28 -13.99
CA GLU A 13 -20.96 -7.60 -12.59
C GLU A 13 -19.74 -7.98 -11.74
N VAL A 14 -18.79 -8.72 -12.30
CA VAL A 14 -17.55 -9.08 -11.59
C VAL A 14 -16.71 -7.83 -11.33
N VAL A 15 -16.50 -6.97 -12.33
CA VAL A 15 -15.78 -5.68 -12.20
C VAL A 15 -16.44 -4.73 -11.20
N THR A 16 -17.76 -4.75 -11.11
CA THR A 16 -18.49 -3.88 -10.17
C THR A 16 -18.49 -4.40 -8.73
N SER A 17 -18.12 -5.66 -8.50
CA SER A 17 -18.12 -6.26 -7.17
C SER A 17 -17.19 -5.53 -6.18
N ILE A 18 -17.73 -5.22 -4.99
CA ILE A 18 -16.99 -4.61 -3.87
C ILE A 18 -15.69 -5.36 -3.53
N PRO A 19 -15.65 -6.71 -3.43
CA PRO A 19 -14.41 -7.42 -3.11
C PRO A 19 -13.33 -7.24 -4.18
N LEU A 20 -13.69 -7.25 -5.47
CA LEU A 20 -12.72 -7.03 -6.54
C LEU A 20 -12.15 -5.62 -6.50
N ARG A 21 -13.00 -4.59 -6.34
CA ARG A 21 -12.54 -3.19 -6.21
C ARG A 21 -11.53 -3.03 -5.07
N ARG A 22 -11.78 -3.68 -3.92
CA ARG A 22 -10.85 -3.68 -2.78
C ARG A 22 -9.54 -4.39 -3.10
N ALA A 23 -9.60 -5.55 -3.77
CA ALA A 23 -8.41 -6.28 -4.18
C ALA A 23 -7.57 -5.46 -5.17
N LEU A 24 -8.20 -4.86 -6.18
CA LEU A 24 -7.53 -3.98 -7.14
C LEU A 24 -6.89 -2.77 -6.45
N ALA A 25 -7.57 -2.15 -5.49
CA ALA A 25 -7.00 -1.03 -4.74
C ALA A 25 -5.79 -1.45 -3.89
N VAL A 26 -5.83 -2.62 -3.25
CA VAL A 26 -4.71 -3.20 -2.51
C VAL A 26 -3.50 -3.44 -3.42
N VAL A 27 -3.73 -4.02 -4.60
CA VAL A 27 -2.69 -4.26 -5.61
C VAL A 27 -2.12 -2.94 -6.14
N ALA A 28 -2.99 -1.98 -6.47
CA ALA A 28 -2.59 -0.68 -6.99
C ALA A 28 -1.69 0.08 -6.02
N PHE A 29 -2.02 0.10 -4.72
CA PHE A 29 -1.17 0.73 -3.72
C PHE A 29 0.15 -0.04 -3.47
N ALA A 30 0.14 -1.37 -3.57
CA ALA A 30 1.37 -2.15 -3.47
C ALA A 30 2.31 -1.84 -4.65
N ALA A 31 1.75 -1.71 -5.87
CA ALA A 31 2.48 -1.28 -7.05
C ALA A 31 2.97 0.17 -6.94
N ALA A 32 2.17 1.08 -6.38
CA ALA A 32 2.58 2.46 -6.11
C ALA A 32 3.74 2.52 -5.12
N THR A 33 3.72 1.71 -4.04
CA THR A 33 4.87 1.57 -3.14
C THR A 33 6.11 1.07 -3.88
N ALA A 34 5.96 0.06 -4.76
CA ALA A 34 7.08 -0.44 -5.58
C ALA A 34 7.64 0.63 -6.53
N PHE A 35 6.78 1.44 -7.13
CA PHE A 35 7.21 2.58 -7.95
C PHE A 35 7.94 3.63 -7.11
N GLY A 36 7.42 3.96 -5.92
CA GLY A 36 8.06 4.87 -4.98
C GLY A 36 9.42 4.39 -4.47
N ALA A 37 9.66 3.06 -4.47
CA ALA A 37 10.96 2.48 -4.18
C ALA A 37 12.01 2.79 -5.26
N LYS A 38 11.59 2.95 -6.52
CA LYS A 38 12.49 3.26 -7.64
C LYS A 38 12.86 4.74 -7.73
N VAL A 39 12.02 5.61 -7.18
CA VAL A 39 12.37 7.02 -6.99
C VAL A 39 13.24 7.13 -5.75
N ALA A 40 14.54 6.90 -5.94
CA ALA A 40 15.54 6.82 -4.89
C ALA A 40 16.70 7.78 -5.14
N ILE A 41 17.05 8.56 -4.11
CA ILE A 41 18.21 9.46 -4.11
C ILE A 41 19.24 8.89 -3.12
N PRO A 42 20.41 8.44 -3.59
CA PRO A 42 21.49 8.00 -2.72
C PRO A 42 21.96 9.16 -1.84
N LEU A 43 22.09 8.91 -0.54
CA LEU A 43 22.61 9.89 0.41
C LEU A 43 24.09 9.59 0.69
N PRO A 44 24.99 10.58 0.62
CA PRO A 44 26.40 10.37 0.96
C PRO A 44 26.53 9.99 2.44
N GLY A 45 27.29 8.93 2.73
CA GLY A 45 27.59 8.50 4.10
C GLY A 45 26.56 7.55 4.75
N THR A 46 25.49 7.17 4.06
CA THR A 46 24.54 6.16 4.57
C THR A 46 24.25 5.06 3.51
N PRO A 47 24.02 3.81 3.94
CA PRO A 47 23.66 2.72 3.04
C PRO A 47 22.17 2.70 2.66
N VAL A 48 21.37 3.61 3.22
CA VAL A 48 19.91 3.67 3.03
C VAL A 48 19.56 4.89 2.19
N PRO A 49 19.09 4.69 0.93
CA PRO A 49 18.71 5.80 0.07
C PRO A 49 17.42 6.47 0.54
N PHE A 50 17.26 7.76 0.23
CA PHE A 50 16.00 8.46 0.43
C PHE A 50 15.02 8.07 -0.68
N THR A 51 13.82 7.59 -0.33
CA THR A 51 12.84 7.10 -1.31
C THR A 51 11.43 7.62 -1.04
N LEU A 52 10.56 7.55 -2.06
CA LEU A 52 9.13 7.85 -1.92
C LEU A 52 8.33 6.66 -1.37
N GLN A 53 8.97 5.53 -1.11
CA GLN A 53 8.34 4.30 -0.65
C GLN A 53 7.51 4.51 0.64
N PRO A 54 8.02 5.18 1.70
CA PRO A 54 7.25 5.40 2.93
C PRO A 54 6.02 6.30 2.72
N LEU A 55 6.05 7.21 1.76
CA LEU A 55 4.90 8.06 1.43
C LEU A 55 3.71 7.20 0.98
N PHE A 56 3.94 6.28 0.03
CA PHE A 56 2.89 5.39 -0.47
C PHE A 56 2.41 4.39 0.59
N VAL A 57 3.29 3.95 1.49
CA VAL A 57 2.93 3.13 2.66
C VAL A 57 1.90 3.84 3.54
N LEU A 58 2.16 5.11 3.87
CA LEU A 58 1.26 5.91 4.70
C LEU A 58 -0.04 6.24 3.96
N LEU A 59 0.03 6.57 2.67
CA LEU A 59 -1.15 6.81 1.84
C LEU A 59 -2.03 5.56 1.70
N ALA A 60 -1.44 4.38 1.56
CA ALA A 60 -2.21 3.13 1.54
C ALA A 60 -3.01 2.95 2.83
N GLY A 61 -2.40 3.26 3.98
CA GLY A 61 -3.08 3.29 5.28
C GLY A 61 -4.20 4.32 5.34
N ALA A 62 -3.90 5.56 4.95
CA ALA A 62 -4.84 6.68 5.02
C ALA A 62 -6.05 6.51 4.08
N VAL A 63 -5.83 6.05 2.85
CA VAL A 63 -6.85 5.96 1.79
C VAL A 63 -7.64 4.65 1.88
N LEU A 64 -6.97 3.50 2.04
CA LEU A 64 -7.66 2.20 2.12
C LEU A 64 -8.17 1.89 3.53
N GLY A 65 -7.72 2.65 4.53
CA GLY A 65 -7.94 2.38 5.94
C GLY A 65 -7.02 1.28 6.48
N SER A 66 -6.96 1.14 7.81
CA SER A 66 -5.93 0.31 8.46
C SER A 66 -5.82 -1.14 7.95
N ARG A 67 -6.94 -1.85 7.76
CA ARG A 67 -6.93 -3.27 7.38
C ARG A 67 -6.48 -3.48 5.93
N LEU A 68 -7.01 -2.69 4.99
CA LEU A 68 -6.67 -2.83 3.57
C LEU A 68 -5.30 -2.23 3.26
N GLY A 69 -4.93 -1.13 3.91
CA GLY A 69 -3.58 -0.55 3.83
C GLY A 69 -2.52 -1.54 4.32
N ALA A 70 -2.72 -2.18 5.48
CA ALA A 70 -1.81 -3.21 5.97
C ALA A 70 -1.70 -4.41 5.01
N ARG A 71 -2.83 -4.87 4.44
CA ARG A 71 -2.82 -5.94 3.42
C ARG A 71 -2.07 -5.54 2.15
N SER A 72 -2.16 -4.28 1.72
CA SER A 72 -1.42 -3.75 0.57
C SER A 72 0.09 -3.77 0.82
N GLN A 73 0.54 -3.32 1.98
CA GLN A 73 1.96 -3.35 2.31
C GLN A 73 2.47 -4.77 2.60
N MET A 74 1.62 -5.66 3.12
CA MET A 74 1.95 -7.08 3.23
C MET A 74 2.14 -7.71 1.84
N LEU A 75 1.24 -7.42 0.89
CA LEU A 75 1.37 -7.88 -0.48
C LEU A 75 2.68 -7.38 -1.12
N TYR A 76 3.00 -6.10 -0.94
CA TYR A 76 4.27 -5.53 -1.38
C TYR A 76 5.49 -6.28 -0.81
N LEU A 77 5.48 -6.52 0.51
CA LEU A 77 6.56 -7.21 1.20
C LEU A 77 6.69 -8.67 0.72
N LEU A 78 5.58 -9.41 0.62
CA LEU A 78 5.57 -10.80 0.15
C LEU A 78 6.03 -10.91 -1.31
N ALA A 79 5.62 -9.99 -2.17
CA ALA A 79 6.08 -9.94 -3.56
C ALA A 79 7.61 -9.76 -3.63
N GLY A 80 8.15 -8.85 -2.83
CA GLY A 80 9.59 -8.67 -2.72
C GLY A 80 10.30 -9.89 -2.14
N ILE A 81 9.78 -10.51 -1.08
CA ILE A 81 10.34 -11.76 -0.51
C ILE A 81 10.35 -12.89 -1.53
N ALA A 82 9.30 -13.01 -2.35
CA ALA A 82 9.18 -14.00 -3.42
C ALA A 82 10.18 -13.79 -4.57
N GLY A 83 11.00 -12.73 -4.52
CA GLY A 83 12.07 -12.47 -5.47
C GLY A 83 11.72 -11.47 -6.56
N LEU A 84 10.52 -10.87 -6.54
CA LEU A 84 10.21 -9.81 -7.50
C LEU A 84 11.07 -8.57 -7.19
N PRO A 85 11.62 -7.88 -8.20
CA PRO A 85 12.52 -6.75 -8.01
C PRO A 85 11.79 -5.44 -7.63
N VAL A 86 10.91 -5.50 -6.63
CA VAL A 86 10.05 -4.40 -6.17
C VAL A 86 10.67 -3.52 -5.09
N PHE A 87 11.76 -3.97 -4.45
CA PHE A 87 12.55 -3.13 -3.54
C PHE A 87 13.48 -2.22 -4.33
N VAL A 88 14.10 -1.26 -3.65
CA VAL A 88 14.95 -0.22 -4.27
C VAL A 88 15.98 -0.83 -5.24
N ALA A 89 16.79 -1.78 -4.75
CA ALA A 89 17.89 -2.38 -5.50
C ALA A 89 17.67 -3.86 -5.86
N GLY A 90 16.46 -4.41 -5.72
CA GLY A 90 16.21 -5.81 -6.05
C GLY A 90 15.01 -6.42 -5.34
N GLY A 91 15.16 -7.69 -4.95
CA GLY A 91 14.15 -8.53 -4.29
C GLY A 91 14.81 -9.71 -3.58
N GLY A 92 14.00 -10.55 -2.96
CA GLY A 92 14.39 -11.77 -2.26
C GLY A 92 14.41 -11.63 -0.74
N ALA A 93 14.24 -12.75 -0.04
CA ALA A 93 14.23 -12.80 1.42
C ALA A 93 15.54 -12.28 2.05
N ALA A 94 16.69 -12.53 1.42
CA ALA A 94 18.00 -12.05 1.89
C ALA A 94 18.08 -10.52 1.97
N TYR A 95 17.29 -9.79 1.17
CA TYR A 95 17.23 -8.32 1.19
C TYR A 95 16.76 -7.79 2.55
N LEU A 96 15.97 -8.56 3.29
CA LEU A 96 15.47 -8.19 4.63
C LEU A 96 16.55 -8.24 5.71
N LEU A 97 17.67 -8.91 5.46
CA LEU A 97 18.81 -8.93 6.36
C LEU A 97 19.73 -7.71 6.14
N GLY A 98 19.47 -6.93 5.10
CA GLY A 98 20.20 -5.70 4.80
C GLY A 98 19.76 -4.51 5.65
N PRO A 99 20.45 -3.36 5.52
CA PRO A 99 20.20 -2.16 6.33
C PRO A 99 18.79 -1.57 6.16
N THR A 100 18.12 -1.85 5.04
CA THR A 100 16.75 -1.37 4.77
C THR A 100 15.66 -2.36 5.20
N GLY A 101 16.04 -3.58 5.63
CA GLY A 101 15.09 -4.64 5.96
C GLY A 101 14.13 -4.29 7.09
N GLY A 102 14.62 -3.58 8.12
CA GLY A 102 13.79 -3.12 9.23
C GLY A 102 12.66 -2.18 8.79
N TYR A 103 12.90 -1.33 7.79
CA TYR A 103 11.86 -0.47 7.23
C TYR A 103 10.78 -1.30 6.54
N LEU A 104 11.18 -2.25 5.67
CA LEU A 104 10.26 -3.11 4.93
C LEU A 104 9.35 -3.92 5.85
N MET A 105 9.91 -4.50 6.92
CA MET A 105 9.15 -5.24 7.95
C MET A 105 8.15 -4.35 8.70
N ALA A 106 8.46 -3.07 8.88
CA ALA A 106 7.62 -2.12 9.60
C ALA A 106 6.44 -1.59 8.75
N TYR A 107 6.47 -1.70 7.42
CA TYR A 107 5.46 -1.07 6.55
C TYR A 107 4.02 -1.55 6.75
N PRO A 108 3.72 -2.85 6.93
CA PRO A 108 2.37 -3.29 7.26
C PRO A 108 1.84 -2.64 8.54
N LEU A 109 2.70 -2.52 9.57
CA LEU A 109 2.36 -1.86 10.82
C LEU A 109 2.17 -0.35 10.64
N ALA A 110 3.06 0.30 9.91
CA ALA A 110 2.97 1.74 9.62
C ALA A 110 1.67 2.10 8.87
N ALA A 111 1.31 1.34 7.83
CA ALA A 111 0.05 1.54 7.12
C ALA A 111 -1.18 1.26 8.01
N TRP A 112 -1.11 0.25 8.87
CA TRP A 112 -2.17 -0.02 9.83
C TRP A 112 -2.38 1.14 10.81
N LEU A 113 -1.29 1.68 11.37
CA LEU A 113 -1.32 2.81 12.29
C LEU A 113 -1.84 4.08 11.60
N ALA A 114 -1.33 4.39 10.41
CA ALA A 114 -1.78 5.53 9.62
C ALA A 114 -3.30 5.47 9.36
N GLY A 115 -3.81 4.33 8.89
CA GLY A 115 -5.23 4.15 8.66
C GLY A 115 -6.09 4.09 9.94
N SER A 116 -5.49 3.81 11.09
CA SER A 116 -6.16 3.85 12.39
C SER A 116 -6.24 5.27 12.95
N GLY A 117 -5.22 6.10 12.68
CA GLY A 117 -5.18 7.52 13.02
C GLY A 117 -6.22 8.34 12.25
N VAL A 118 -6.37 8.12 10.94
CA VAL A 118 -7.32 8.88 10.10
C VAL A 118 -8.76 8.76 10.59
N ARG A 119 -9.22 7.56 10.97
CA ARG A 119 -10.58 7.37 11.52
C ARG A 119 -10.83 8.13 12.82
N ARG A 120 -9.77 8.47 13.58
CA ARG A 120 -9.87 9.20 14.84
C ARG A 120 -9.60 10.70 14.68
N GLY A 121 -8.77 11.07 13.70
CA GLY A 121 -8.33 12.45 13.45
C GLY A 121 -9.41 13.33 12.83
N THR A 122 -10.13 12.84 11.81
CA THR A 122 -11.17 13.66 11.13
C THR A 122 -12.29 14.10 12.07
N GLY A 123 -12.74 13.23 12.98
CA GLY A 123 -13.76 13.60 13.98
C GLY A 123 -13.27 14.60 15.02
N ARG A 124 -11.99 14.56 15.39
CA ARG A 124 -11.38 15.47 16.37
C ARG A 124 -11.04 16.83 15.79
N LEU A 125 -10.63 16.90 14.53
CA LEU A 125 -10.34 18.17 13.84
C LEU A 125 -11.62 18.94 13.56
N LEU A 126 -12.68 18.26 13.10
CA LEU A 126 -14.00 18.89 12.93
C LEU A 126 -14.61 19.27 14.28
N GLY A 127 -14.52 18.42 15.30
CA GLY A 127 -14.98 18.74 16.65
C GLY A 127 -14.21 19.89 17.30
N GLY A 128 -12.90 19.98 17.09
CA GLY A 128 -12.07 21.08 17.58
C GLY A 128 -12.31 22.40 16.86
N LEU A 129 -12.56 22.36 15.55
CA LEU A 129 -12.93 23.54 14.76
C LEU A 129 -14.33 24.04 15.09
N LEU A 130 -15.29 23.13 15.31
CA LEU A 130 -16.65 23.47 15.71
C LEU A 130 -16.75 23.95 17.16
N ALA A 131 -15.88 23.46 18.06
CA ALA A 131 -15.79 23.95 19.44
C ALA A 131 -15.03 25.28 19.57
N ALA A 132 -14.32 25.70 18.51
CA ALA A 132 -13.56 26.95 18.45
C ALA A 132 -14.32 28.08 17.72
N LEU A 133 -15.50 27.81 17.16
CA LEU A 133 -16.44 28.76 16.59
C LEU A 133 -17.58 29.03 17.58
#